data_AF-A0AAV8WWV1-F1
#
_entry.id   AF-A0AAV8WWV1-F1
#
_cell.length_a   1.000
_cell.length_b   1.000
_cell.length_c   1.000
_cell.angle_alpha   90.00
_cell.angle_beta   90.00
_cell.angle_gamma   90.00
#
_symmetry.space_group_name_H-M   'P 1'
#
loop_
_entity.id
_entity.type
_entity.pdbx_description
1 polymer ?
#
loop_
_entity_poly.entity_id
_entity_poly.type
_entity_poly.pdbx_seq_one_letter_code
_entity_poly.pdbx_strand_id
1 'polypeptide(L)'
;MGTNVFKLITENVFKCVYSIKEFESLVTDFAENLLCPIQMRCCIIIINAVNKLKKTKMPKDVKNAAEMYKTVICDKVLKLCSKNKPAPCLTSGYALALRNFISQNEEEKLSKLLNSLNSYVDFALEGTTKCESGDLMLIVTLLQNKSKLKSLSDDFLQRVWNAYKENEGIHSRYEEYSLLIVLIFGHIPNEEFTTVTTDLLSITVKSVNVGDLVLFGKHLKTWESVLSCDLNPTKMKILSDVLERLLQKIISLLQSSTYDRELYESIFQFEKTIVQTVHLFLSPPIMDLLILSITLLMLKEDQDFKNIFNFSMTLLECLLRYRKPLIMDRLPPYLQQYRILLRSLCRRSNSDLNLEDTDISHNSDCAHQLEKLTNNLIFCQKDMGRIAMYLVADILEQYEQVTLYPNVKIHLNNCIYSLISICDQHAVAYLMRVLSSASTEIFKIMYENYKKYYRFTGKV
;
A
#
# COMPACT_ATOMS: atom_id res chain seq x y z
N MET A 1 8.04 28.12 -9.47
CA MET A 1 6.79 28.83 -9.85
C MET A 1 6.51 28.78 -11.35
N GLY A 2 7.46 29.06 -12.25
CA GLY A 2 7.20 29.18 -13.69
C GLY A 2 6.59 27.96 -14.41
N THR A 3 7.04 26.72 -14.11
CA THR A 3 6.54 25.51 -14.80
C THR A 3 5.10 25.14 -14.46
N ASN A 4 4.64 25.38 -13.23
CA ASN A 4 3.25 25.13 -12.83
C ASN A 4 2.29 26.14 -13.49
N VAL A 5 2.71 27.41 -13.58
CA VAL A 5 1.97 28.45 -14.30
C VAL A 5 1.90 28.11 -15.79
N PHE A 6 3.01 27.70 -16.39
CA PHE A 6 3.04 27.29 -17.79
C PHE A 6 2.09 26.10 -18.06
N LYS A 7 2.09 25.09 -17.19
CA LYS A 7 1.16 23.95 -17.28
C LYS A 7 -0.31 24.39 -17.29
N LEU A 8 -0.70 25.32 -16.41
CA LEU A 8 -2.06 25.87 -16.38
C LEU A 8 -2.41 26.67 -17.64
N ILE A 9 -1.46 27.46 -18.16
CA ILE A 9 -1.64 28.19 -19.41
C ILE A 9 -1.86 27.20 -20.56
N THR A 10 -0.99 26.19 -20.70
CA THR A 10 -1.09 25.17 -21.75
C THR A 10 -2.41 24.40 -21.69
N GLU A 11 -2.87 24.00 -20.49
CA GLU A 11 -4.16 23.29 -20.33
C GLU A 11 -5.37 24.18 -20.69
N ASN A 12 -5.27 25.50 -20.56
CA ASN A 12 -6.33 26.43 -20.97
C ASN A 12 -6.30 26.76 -22.47
N VAL A 13 -5.11 26.93 -23.05
CA VAL A 13 -4.92 27.18 -24.49
C VAL A 13 -5.58 26.07 -25.32
N PHE A 14 -5.48 24.83 -24.87
CA PHE A 14 -6.02 23.67 -25.56
C PHE A 14 -7.55 23.49 -25.50
N LYS A 15 -8.30 24.49 -24.99
CA LYS A 15 -9.78 24.47 -24.98
C LYS A 15 -10.40 25.00 -26.28
N CYS A 16 -9.66 25.76 -27.10
CA CYS A 16 -10.20 26.42 -28.29
C CYS A 16 -9.22 26.32 -29.48
N VAL A 17 -9.72 26.05 -30.70
CA VAL A 17 -8.90 25.94 -31.92
C VAL A 17 -8.15 27.24 -32.23
N TYR A 18 -8.78 28.40 -31.96
CA TYR A 18 -8.16 29.70 -32.22
C TYR A 18 -6.93 29.92 -31.33
N SER A 19 -7.06 29.66 -30.03
CA SER A 19 -5.96 29.77 -29.07
C SER A 19 -4.83 28.79 -29.37
N ILE A 20 -5.16 27.60 -29.89
CA ILE A 20 -4.15 26.64 -30.35
C ILE A 20 -3.30 27.29 -31.43
N LYS A 21 -3.91 27.81 -32.51
CA LYS A 21 -3.19 28.44 -33.63
C LYS A 21 -2.30 29.60 -33.20
N GLU A 22 -2.76 30.45 -32.27
CA GLU A 22 -1.92 31.54 -31.73
C GLU A 22 -0.71 31.03 -30.94
N PHE A 23 -0.80 29.82 -30.38
CA PHE A 23 0.27 29.18 -29.63
C PHE A 23 1.32 28.50 -30.52
N GLU A 24 1.09 28.42 -31.84
CA GLU A 24 1.95 27.72 -32.80
C GLU A 24 3.36 28.30 -32.88
N SER A 25 3.50 29.63 -32.90
CA SER A 25 4.79 30.32 -32.94
C SER A 25 5.65 29.95 -31.72
N LEU A 26 5.05 30.00 -30.53
CA LEU A 26 5.71 29.63 -29.28
C LEU A 26 6.16 28.17 -29.26
N VAL A 27 5.30 27.25 -29.73
CA VAL A 27 5.62 25.83 -29.82
C VAL A 27 6.79 25.60 -30.77
N THR A 28 6.81 26.31 -31.89
CA THR A 28 7.88 26.22 -32.90
C THR A 28 9.20 26.74 -32.33
N ASP A 29 9.20 27.90 -31.66
CA ASP A 29 10.38 28.47 -31.01
C ASP A 29 10.97 27.55 -29.94
N PHE A 30 10.11 26.88 -29.16
CA PHE A 30 10.55 25.88 -28.18
C PHE A 30 11.11 24.62 -28.85
N ALA A 31 10.47 24.15 -29.92
CA ALA A 31 10.94 22.99 -30.67
C ALA A 31 12.30 23.25 -31.35
N GLU A 32 12.59 24.49 -31.76
CA GLU A 32 13.88 24.81 -32.37
C GLU A 32 15.05 24.76 -31.39
N ASN A 33 14.81 24.97 -30.10
CA ASN A 33 15.85 25.10 -29.07
C ASN A 33 15.78 24.00 -27.99
N LEU A 34 15.45 22.78 -28.38
CA LEU A 34 15.29 21.63 -27.47
C LEU A 34 16.55 21.20 -26.70
N LEU A 35 17.74 21.71 -27.04
CA LEU A 35 18.96 21.49 -26.25
C LEU A 35 18.91 22.22 -24.89
N CYS A 36 18.11 23.28 -24.78
CA CYS A 36 17.89 23.98 -23.52
C CYS A 36 16.94 23.16 -22.61
N PRO A 37 17.35 22.84 -21.36
CA PRO A 37 16.53 22.05 -20.44
C PRO A 37 15.14 22.66 -20.15
N ILE A 38 15.03 23.99 -20.14
CA ILE A 38 13.76 24.69 -19.86
C ILE A 38 12.80 24.51 -21.03
N GLN A 39 13.26 24.69 -22.27
CA GLN A 39 12.43 24.55 -23.46
C GLN A 39 12.01 23.09 -23.68
N MET A 40 12.90 22.12 -23.43
CA MET A 40 12.54 20.71 -23.41
C MET A 40 11.44 20.42 -22.38
N ARG A 41 11.55 20.94 -21.14
CA ARG A 41 10.49 20.80 -20.12
C ARG A 41 9.16 21.40 -20.56
N CYS A 42 9.17 22.57 -21.21
CA CYS A 42 7.96 23.18 -21.78
C CYS A 42 7.34 22.29 -22.86
N CYS A 43 8.14 21.74 -23.78
CA CYS A 43 7.69 20.80 -24.80
C CYS A 43 7.10 19.50 -24.20
N ILE A 44 7.69 18.97 -23.12
CA ILE A 44 7.15 17.83 -22.36
C ILE A 44 5.76 18.17 -21.79
N ILE A 45 5.59 19.35 -21.20
CA ILE A 45 4.31 19.83 -20.66
C ILE A 45 3.26 19.91 -21.77
N ILE A 46 3.62 20.46 -22.93
CA ILE A 46 2.76 20.55 -24.11
C ILE A 46 2.30 19.15 -24.55
N ILE A 47 3.24 18.21 -24.76
CA ILE A 47 2.90 16.85 -25.20
C ILE A 47 1.99 16.14 -24.18
N ASN A 48 2.25 16.31 -22.88
CA ASN A 48 1.41 15.70 -21.84
C ASN A 48 0.00 16.30 -21.82
N ALA A 49 -0.15 17.60 -22.03
CA ALA A 49 -1.46 18.25 -22.16
C ALA A 49 -2.22 17.73 -23.41
N VAL A 50 -1.54 17.59 -24.55
CA VAL A 50 -2.13 17.00 -25.77
C VAL A 50 -2.60 15.56 -25.53
N ASN A 51 -1.81 14.73 -24.83
CA ASN A 51 -2.21 13.36 -24.50
C ASN A 51 -3.43 13.31 -23.55
N LYS A 52 -3.57 14.27 -22.62
CA LYS A 52 -4.78 14.39 -21.79
C LYS A 52 -6.01 14.76 -22.63
N LEU A 53 -5.88 15.68 -23.59
CA LEU A 53 -7.00 16.08 -24.46
C LEU A 53 -7.61 14.90 -25.21
N LYS A 54 -6.79 13.93 -25.67
CA LYS A 54 -7.30 12.73 -26.33
C LYS A 54 -8.36 12.01 -25.50
N LYS A 55 -8.18 11.98 -24.17
CA LYS A 55 -9.10 11.32 -23.21
C LYS A 55 -10.35 12.13 -22.88
N THR A 56 -10.41 13.43 -23.24
CA THR A 56 -11.55 14.31 -22.95
C THR A 56 -12.59 14.36 -24.08
N LYS A 57 -13.85 14.68 -23.76
CA LYS A 57 -14.92 14.93 -24.74
C LYS A 57 -14.73 16.32 -25.38
N MET A 58 -13.74 16.45 -26.26
CA MET A 58 -13.47 17.65 -27.05
C MET A 58 -13.75 17.42 -28.55
N PRO A 59 -14.08 18.48 -29.31
CA PRO A 59 -14.27 18.40 -30.76
C PRO A 59 -13.05 17.79 -31.47
N LYS A 60 -13.29 17.02 -32.54
CA LYS A 60 -12.22 16.36 -33.31
C LYS A 60 -11.21 17.35 -33.89
N ASP A 61 -11.68 18.53 -34.31
CA ASP A 61 -10.83 19.56 -34.92
C ASP A 61 -9.81 20.13 -33.94
N VAL A 62 -10.21 20.32 -32.67
CA VAL A 62 -9.32 20.73 -31.57
C VAL A 62 -8.26 19.66 -31.32
N LYS A 63 -8.66 18.39 -31.29
CA LYS A 63 -7.73 17.26 -31.07
C LYS A 63 -6.71 17.14 -32.21
N ASN A 64 -7.15 17.30 -33.46
CA ASN A 64 -6.27 17.20 -34.62
C ASN A 64 -5.27 18.36 -34.67
N ALA A 65 -5.72 19.60 -34.39
CA ALA A 65 -4.84 20.76 -34.34
C ALA A 65 -3.76 20.62 -33.26
N ALA A 66 -4.14 20.14 -32.06
CA ALA A 66 -3.20 19.90 -30.97
C ALA A 66 -2.20 18.76 -31.26
N GLU A 67 -2.62 17.73 -32.02
CA GLU A 67 -1.74 16.61 -32.38
C GLU A 67 -0.60 17.04 -33.31
N MET A 68 -0.80 18.07 -34.15
CA MET A 68 0.26 18.60 -35.02
C MET A 68 1.48 19.05 -34.20
N TYR A 69 1.28 19.70 -33.05
CA TYR A 69 2.38 20.12 -32.16
C TYR A 69 3.16 18.95 -31.60
N LYS A 70 2.46 17.86 -31.28
CA LYS A 70 3.11 16.63 -30.81
C LYS A 70 4.02 16.05 -31.90
N THR A 71 3.56 16.01 -33.14
CA THR A 71 4.35 15.53 -34.29
C THR A 71 5.57 16.43 -34.54
N VAL A 72 5.39 17.76 -34.58
CA VAL A 72 6.48 18.72 -34.80
C VAL A 72 7.59 18.55 -33.75
N ILE A 73 7.22 18.48 -32.47
CA ILE A 73 8.19 18.31 -31.38
C ILE A 73 8.90 16.95 -31.51
N CYS A 74 8.16 15.85 -31.73
CA CYS A 74 8.76 14.51 -31.82
C CYS A 74 9.72 14.37 -33.02
N ASP A 75 9.38 14.94 -34.17
CA ASP A 75 10.23 14.93 -35.36
C ASP A 75 11.52 15.72 -35.17
N LYS A 76 11.46 16.82 -34.41
CA LYS A 76 12.64 17.63 -34.09
C LYS A 76 13.52 16.96 -33.04
N VAL A 77 12.92 16.30 -32.04
CA VAL A 77 13.65 15.43 -31.09
C VAL A 77 14.38 14.32 -31.84
N LEU A 78 13.70 13.62 -32.76
CA LEU A 78 14.31 12.57 -33.59
C LEU A 78 15.59 13.06 -34.28
N LYS A 79 15.53 14.22 -34.94
CA LYS A 79 16.68 14.83 -35.62
C LYS A 79 17.84 15.16 -34.67
N LEU A 80 17.55 15.54 -33.43
CA LEU A 80 18.57 15.86 -32.43
C LEU A 80 19.20 14.60 -31.83
N CYS A 81 18.39 13.59 -31.53
CA CYS A 81 18.86 12.32 -30.99
C CYS A 81 19.72 11.53 -31.99
N SER A 82 19.47 11.66 -33.30
CA SER A 82 20.32 11.04 -34.32
C SER A 82 21.67 11.74 -34.52
N LYS A 83 21.83 13.00 -34.07
CA LYS A 83 23.05 13.80 -34.28
C LYS A 83 23.93 13.94 -33.04
N ASN A 84 23.32 13.93 -31.86
CA ASN A 84 24.00 14.21 -30.60
C ASN A 84 24.17 12.93 -29.76
N LYS A 85 25.15 12.96 -28.85
CA LYS A 85 25.28 11.92 -27.82
C LYS A 85 24.14 12.04 -26.79
N PRO A 86 23.81 10.93 -26.08
CA PRO A 86 22.87 10.97 -24.97
C PRO A 86 23.21 12.07 -23.96
N ALA A 87 22.21 12.82 -23.54
CA ALA A 87 22.31 13.89 -22.57
C ALA A 87 21.01 13.94 -21.77
N PRO A 88 21.02 14.41 -20.50
CA PRO A 88 19.85 14.28 -19.64
C PRO A 88 18.59 15.01 -20.16
N CYS A 89 18.78 16.18 -20.80
CA CYS A 89 17.69 16.87 -21.48
C CYS A 89 17.12 16.05 -22.65
N LEU A 90 17.97 15.40 -23.44
CA LEU A 90 17.57 14.62 -24.61
C LEU A 90 16.93 13.28 -24.22
N THR A 91 17.30 12.65 -23.10
CA THR A 91 16.70 11.37 -22.66
C THR A 91 15.20 11.49 -22.46
N SER A 92 14.75 12.57 -21.82
CA SER A 92 13.32 12.85 -21.61
C SER A 92 12.55 13.07 -22.91
N GLY A 93 13.14 13.82 -23.87
CA GLY A 93 12.59 13.99 -25.21
C GLY A 93 12.54 12.68 -25.98
N TYR A 94 13.62 11.89 -25.91
CA TYR A 94 13.74 10.59 -26.57
C TYR A 94 12.65 9.63 -26.12
N ALA A 95 12.41 9.51 -24.80
CA ALA A 95 11.35 8.69 -24.23
C ALA A 95 9.95 9.09 -24.77
N LEU A 96 9.68 10.39 -24.88
CA LEU A 96 8.42 10.90 -25.42
C LEU A 96 8.25 10.61 -26.91
N ALA A 97 9.30 10.85 -27.70
CA ALA A 97 9.28 10.59 -29.14
C ALA A 97 9.07 9.09 -29.40
N LEU A 98 9.79 8.24 -28.66
CA LEU A 98 9.62 6.79 -28.72
C LEU A 98 8.19 6.36 -28.39
N ARG A 99 7.62 6.86 -27.29
CA ARG A 99 6.21 6.57 -26.92
C ARG A 99 5.24 7.01 -28.01
N ASN A 100 5.48 8.15 -28.64
CA ASN A 100 4.63 8.66 -29.72
C ASN A 100 4.67 7.77 -30.96
N PHE A 101 5.87 7.47 -31.47
CA PHE A 101 6.00 6.68 -32.70
C PHE A 101 5.52 5.24 -32.52
N ILE A 102 5.68 4.64 -31.33
CA ILE A 102 5.08 3.34 -31.01
C ILE A 102 3.53 3.43 -31.01
N SER A 103 2.94 4.55 -30.59
CA SER A 103 1.49 4.71 -30.59
C SER A 103 0.90 4.97 -31.98
N GLN A 104 1.69 5.54 -32.89
CA GLN A 104 1.30 5.88 -34.26
C GLN A 104 1.70 4.80 -35.29
N ASN A 105 2.40 3.73 -34.86
CA ASN A 105 2.95 2.67 -35.74
C ASN A 105 3.82 3.21 -36.90
N GLU A 106 4.59 4.27 -36.67
CA GLU A 106 5.49 4.85 -37.67
C GLU A 106 6.81 4.07 -37.77
N GLU A 107 6.84 2.94 -38.49
CA GLU A 107 7.99 2.01 -38.55
C GLU A 107 9.30 2.68 -39.01
N GLU A 108 9.25 3.57 -40.00
CA GLU A 108 10.45 4.23 -40.53
C GLU A 108 11.11 5.16 -39.49
N LYS A 109 10.31 5.93 -38.73
CA LYS A 109 10.84 6.80 -37.67
C LYS A 109 11.25 6.01 -36.44
N LEU A 110 10.55 4.92 -36.15
CA LEU A 110 10.89 4.01 -35.06
C LEU A 110 12.27 3.38 -35.29
N SER A 111 12.54 2.84 -36.48
CA SER A 111 13.85 2.25 -36.82
C SER A 111 15.01 3.23 -36.62
N LYS A 112 14.83 4.51 -36.97
CA LYS A 112 15.83 5.58 -36.75
C LYS A 112 16.13 5.82 -35.27
N LEU A 113 15.12 5.79 -34.38
CA LEU A 113 15.35 5.86 -32.93
C LEU A 113 16.05 4.60 -32.42
N LEU A 114 15.57 3.43 -32.84
CA LEU A 114 16.08 2.14 -32.35
C LEU A 114 17.59 1.98 -32.59
N ASN A 115 18.15 2.56 -33.66
CA ASN A 115 19.59 2.57 -33.92
C ASN A 115 20.41 3.25 -32.79
N SER A 116 19.84 4.24 -32.12
CA SER A 116 20.47 4.93 -30.99
C SER A 116 20.04 4.40 -29.62
N LEU A 117 19.10 3.46 -29.57
CA LEU A 117 18.46 3.03 -28.32
C LEU A 117 19.47 2.54 -27.28
N ASN A 118 20.40 1.67 -27.67
CA ASN A 118 21.37 1.10 -26.73
C ASN A 118 22.20 2.19 -26.03
N SER A 119 22.63 3.23 -26.76
CA SER A 119 23.38 4.34 -26.17
C SER A 119 22.57 5.13 -25.13
N TYR A 120 21.27 5.32 -25.36
CA TYR A 120 20.39 6.00 -24.42
C TYR A 120 20.01 5.10 -23.23
N VAL A 121 19.90 3.79 -23.46
CA VAL A 121 19.69 2.80 -22.39
C VAL A 121 20.91 2.73 -21.48
N ASP A 122 22.11 2.59 -22.04
CA ASP A 122 23.35 2.56 -21.29
C ASP A 122 23.54 3.85 -20.49
N PHE A 123 23.29 5.01 -21.12
CA PHE A 123 23.30 6.31 -20.42
C PHE A 123 22.30 6.39 -19.26
N ALA A 124 21.07 5.89 -19.45
CA ALA A 124 20.04 5.89 -18.42
C ALA A 124 20.35 4.92 -17.26
N LEU A 125 21.07 3.83 -17.53
CA LEU A 125 21.47 2.81 -16.55
C LEU A 125 22.78 3.17 -15.83
N GLU A 126 23.71 3.84 -16.51
CA GLU A 126 24.94 4.41 -15.93
C GLU A 126 24.66 5.69 -15.11
N GLY A 127 23.44 6.21 -15.22
CA GLY A 127 22.96 7.41 -14.54
C GLY A 127 23.33 7.42 -13.06
N THR A 128 24.17 8.39 -12.70
CA THR A 128 24.71 8.67 -11.36
C THR A 128 23.64 8.65 -10.25
N THR A 129 24.08 8.65 -8.99
CA THR A 129 23.28 8.72 -7.73
C THR A 129 22.08 9.68 -7.71
N LYS A 130 21.97 10.61 -8.67
CA LYS A 130 20.78 11.42 -8.96
C LYS A 130 20.12 10.93 -10.26
N CYS A 131 19.24 9.94 -10.15
CA CYS A 131 18.44 9.49 -11.29
C CYS A 131 17.55 10.65 -11.81
N GLU A 132 17.76 11.07 -13.06
CA GLU A 132 16.96 12.13 -13.64
C GLU A 132 15.59 11.61 -14.09
N SER A 133 14.56 12.47 -14.10
CA SER A 133 13.19 12.06 -14.46
C SER A 133 13.09 11.53 -15.89
N GLY A 134 14.00 11.95 -16.77
CA GLY A 134 14.08 11.47 -18.15
C GLY A 134 14.49 10.01 -18.25
N ASP A 135 15.40 9.55 -17.38
CA ASP A 135 15.94 8.20 -17.41
C ASP A 135 14.87 7.18 -17.01
N LEU A 136 14.18 7.43 -15.88
CA LEU A 136 13.03 6.63 -15.44
C LEU A 136 11.93 6.60 -16.50
N MET A 137 11.62 7.75 -17.10
CA MET A 137 10.60 7.85 -18.14
C MET A 137 10.94 6.99 -19.37
N LEU A 138 12.22 6.97 -19.77
CA LEU A 138 12.70 6.11 -20.85
C LEU A 138 12.51 4.64 -20.50
N ILE A 139 13.02 4.21 -19.35
CA ILE A 139 12.98 2.80 -18.92
C ILE A 139 11.53 2.31 -18.77
N VAL A 140 10.66 3.10 -18.14
CA VAL A 140 9.22 2.79 -18.03
C VAL A 140 8.59 2.68 -19.43
N THR A 141 8.91 3.58 -20.36
CA THR A 141 8.39 3.53 -21.73
C THR A 141 8.83 2.26 -22.47
N LEU A 142 10.09 1.84 -22.29
CA LEU A 142 10.63 0.62 -22.88
C LEU A 142 9.93 -0.62 -22.33
N LEU A 143 9.77 -0.72 -21.01
CA LEU A 143 9.13 -1.86 -20.37
C LEU A 143 7.64 -1.97 -20.74
N GLN A 144 6.90 -0.86 -20.74
CA GLN A 144 5.49 -0.84 -21.17
C GLN A 144 5.27 -1.32 -22.61
N ASN A 145 6.28 -1.18 -23.46
CA ASN A 145 6.21 -1.54 -24.88
C ASN A 145 7.13 -2.72 -25.24
N LYS A 146 7.60 -3.50 -24.25
CA LYS A 146 8.54 -4.62 -24.47
C LYS A 146 8.07 -5.59 -25.56
N SER A 147 6.77 -5.90 -25.62
CA SER A 147 6.20 -6.80 -26.64
C SER A 147 6.30 -6.27 -28.08
N LYS A 148 6.33 -4.94 -28.24
CA LYS A 148 6.49 -4.26 -29.54
C LYS A 148 7.95 -4.02 -29.91
N LEU A 149 8.83 -3.99 -28.90
CA LEU A 149 10.25 -3.69 -29.02
C LEU A 149 11.06 -4.99 -28.93
N LYS A 150 11.16 -5.72 -30.05
CA LYS A 150 11.96 -6.96 -30.15
C LYS A 150 13.49 -6.74 -30.03
N SER A 151 13.93 -5.50 -29.92
CA SER A 151 15.35 -5.11 -29.90
C SER A 151 16.01 -5.11 -28.52
N LEU A 152 15.26 -5.38 -27.44
CA LEU A 152 15.80 -5.40 -26.09
C LEU A 152 16.46 -6.75 -25.82
N SER A 153 17.65 -6.73 -25.21
CA SER A 153 18.36 -7.94 -24.80
C SER A 153 17.60 -8.69 -23.70
N ASP A 154 17.81 -10.01 -23.63
CA ASP A 154 17.13 -10.86 -22.65
C ASP A 154 17.48 -10.46 -21.20
N ASP A 155 18.72 -10.00 -20.97
CA ASP A 155 19.25 -9.53 -19.68
C ASP A 155 18.78 -8.12 -19.28
N PHE A 156 18.02 -7.43 -20.13
CA PHE A 156 17.64 -6.02 -19.93
C PHE A 156 16.95 -5.78 -18.58
N LEU A 157 16.04 -6.68 -18.18
CA LEU A 157 15.32 -6.56 -16.90
C LEU A 157 16.27 -6.65 -15.70
N GLN A 158 17.24 -7.56 -15.75
CA GLN A 158 18.24 -7.72 -14.71
C GLN A 158 19.15 -6.49 -14.63
N ARG A 159 19.53 -5.91 -15.78
CA ARG A 159 20.32 -4.67 -15.84
C ARG A 159 19.56 -3.49 -15.21
N VAL A 160 18.28 -3.32 -15.54
CA VAL A 160 17.42 -2.28 -14.94
C VAL A 160 17.30 -2.48 -13.43
N TRP A 161 17.05 -3.72 -12.99
CA TRP A 161 16.96 -4.03 -11.56
C TRP A 161 18.25 -3.68 -10.82
N ASN A 162 19.40 -4.12 -11.33
CA ASN A 162 20.70 -3.85 -10.71
C ASN A 162 21.05 -2.36 -10.63
N ALA A 163 20.63 -1.55 -11.63
CA ALA A 163 20.89 -0.12 -11.64
C ALA A 163 20.07 0.66 -10.60
N TYR A 164 18.86 0.18 -10.28
CA TYR A 164 17.89 0.96 -9.49
C TYR A 164 17.54 0.37 -8.13
N LYS A 165 17.91 -0.89 -7.83
CA LYS A 165 17.55 -1.55 -6.56
C LYS A 165 18.05 -0.84 -5.30
N GLU A 166 19.24 -0.23 -5.34
CA GLU A 166 19.87 0.45 -4.20
C GLU A 166 19.90 1.99 -4.35
N ASN A 167 19.25 2.54 -5.37
CA ASN A 167 19.36 3.97 -5.66
C ASN A 167 18.44 4.81 -4.75
N GLU A 168 19.01 5.42 -3.70
CA GLU A 168 18.28 6.25 -2.74
C GLU A 168 17.55 7.45 -3.37
N GLY A 169 18.12 8.03 -4.45
CA GLY A 169 17.54 9.18 -5.13
C GLY A 169 16.18 8.87 -5.75
N ILE A 170 15.95 7.62 -6.17
CA ILE A 170 14.71 7.18 -6.82
C ILE A 170 13.60 6.94 -5.79
N HIS A 171 13.94 6.50 -4.59
CA HIS A 171 12.96 6.30 -3.52
C HIS A 171 12.26 7.61 -3.11
N SER A 172 12.85 8.77 -3.39
CA SER A 172 12.19 10.07 -3.21
C SER A 172 11.02 10.30 -4.19
N ARG A 173 10.98 9.58 -5.31
CA ARG A 173 9.94 9.64 -6.35
C ARG A 173 9.12 8.35 -6.39
N TYR A 174 8.44 8.09 -5.28
CA TYR A 174 7.78 6.81 -5.04
C TYR A 174 6.79 6.38 -6.14
N GLU A 175 5.97 7.29 -6.69
CA GLU A 175 4.99 6.94 -7.73
C GLU A 175 5.62 6.40 -9.02
N GLU A 176 6.75 6.98 -9.42
CA GLU A 176 7.47 6.60 -10.63
C GLU A 176 8.24 5.29 -10.40
N TYR A 177 8.81 5.15 -9.21
CA TYR A 177 9.50 3.95 -8.79
C TYR A 177 8.55 2.75 -8.63
N SER A 178 7.38 2.93 -8.02
CA SER A 178 6.40 1.85 -7.86
C SER A 178 5.94 1.32 -9.22
N LEU A 179 5.69 2.21 -10.18
CA LEU A 179 5.39 1.83 -11.56
C LEU A 179 6.52 1.03 -12.21
N LEU A 180 7.78 1.44 -12.01
CA LEU A 180 8.94 0.72 -12.50
C LEU A 180 9.00 -0.70 -11.90
N ILE A 181 8.82 -0.84 -10.59
CA ILE A 181 8.82 -2.13 -9.89
C ILE A 181 7.72 -3.04 -10.43
N VAL A 182 6.51 -2.52 -10.61
CA VAL A 182 5.39 -3.27 -11.18
C VAL A 182 5.72 -3.80 -12.59
N LEU A 183 6.36 -2.98 -13.42
CA LEU A 183 6.76 -3.38 -14.76
C LEU A 183 7.90 -4.42 -14.75
N ILE A 184 8.89 -4.28 -13.86
CA ILE A 184 9.98 -5.26 -13.74
C ILE A 184 9.41 -6.63 -13.31
N PHE A 185 8.68 -6.68 -12.20
CA PHE A 185 8.17 -7.94 -11.65
C PHE A 185 7.05 -8.55 -12.50
N GLY A 186 6.29 -7.71 -13.22
CA GLY A 186 5.30 -8.16 -14.21
C GLY A 186 5.95 -8.85 -15.41
N HIS A 187 7.07 -8.34 -15.92
CA HIS A 187 7.71 -8.85 -17.15
C HIS A 187 8.84 -9.86 -16.95
N ILE A 188 9.36 -10.02 -15.73
CA ILE A 188 10.46 -10.95 -15.46
C ILE A 188 10.02 -12.41 -15.67
N PRO A 189 10.83 -13.27 -16.32
CA PRO A 189 10.50 -14.70 -16.45
C PRO A 189 10.55 -15.40 -15.08
N ASN A 190 9.91 -16.57 -14.98
CA ASN A 190 9.86 -17.32 -13.73
C ASN A 190 11.25 -17.74 -13.23
N GLU A 191 12.17 -18.04 -14.15
CA GLU A 191 13.54 -18.46 -13.85
C GLU A 191 14.33 -17.38 -13.12
N GLU A 192 14.21 -16.12 -13.58
CA GLU A 192 14.88 -14.96 -12.98
C GLU A 192 14.13 -14.37 -11.78
N PHE A 193 12.81 -14.61 -11.68
CA PHE A 193 11.98 -14.10 -10.59
C PHE A 193 12.52 -14.50 -9.22
N THR A 194 12.97 -15.76 -9.06
CA THR A 194 13.54 -16.25 -7.80
C THR A 194 14.80 -15.47 -7.42
N THR A 195 15.68 -15.20 -8.39
CA THR A 195 16.94 -14.48 -8.20
C THR A 195 16.67 -13.03 -7.78
N VAL A 196 15.83 -12.31 -8.51
CA VAL A 196 15.51 -10.90 -8.22
C VAL A 196 14.77 -10.75 -6.89
N THR A 197 13.82 -11.64 -6.58
CA THR A 197 13.07 -11.59 -5.33
C THR A 197 13.96 -11.92 -4.11
N THR A 198 14.91 -12.86 -4.27
CA THR A 198 15.89 -13.18 -3.23
C THR A 198 16.91 -12.06 -3.05
N ASP A 199 17.32 -11.39 -4.13
CA ASP A 199 18.18 -10.20 -4.08
C ASP A 199 17.48 -9.05 -3.34
N LEU A 200 16.20 -8.78 -3.62
CA LEU A 200 15.39 -7.81 -2.87
C LEU A 200 15.30 -8.18 -1.38
N LEU A 201 15.11 -9.46 -1.04
CA LEU A 201 15.17 -9.90 0.36
C LEU A 201 16.54 -9.61 0.98
N SER A 202 17.62 -9.90 0.26
CA SER A 202 18.99 -9.71 0.77
C SER A 202 19.30 -8.24 1.09
N ILE A 203 18.93 -7.30 0.20
CA ILE A 203 19.14 -5.86 0.43
C ILE A 203 18.24 -5.35 1.56
N THR A 204 17.01 -5.89 1.68
CA THR A 204 16.08 -5.57 2.76
C THR A 204 16.62 -6.04 4.12
N VAL A 205 17.14 -7.27 4.19
CA VAL A 205 17.73 -7.81 5.43
C VAL A 205 19.04 -7.09 5.78
N LYS A 206 19.83 -6.70 4.78
CA LYS A 206 21.06 -5.93 4.98
C LYS A 206 20.79 -4.58 5.63
N SER A 207 19.75 -3.84 5.22
CA SER A 207 19.41 -2.56 5.84
C SER A 207 19.04 -2.72 7.32
N VAL A 208 18.34 -3.80 7.69
CA VAL A 208 18.06 -4.13 9.10
C VAL A 208 19.35 -4.42 9.87
N ASN A 209 20.26 -5.20 9.30
CA ASN A 209 21.51 -5.58 9.98
C ASN A 209 22.48 -4.40 10.16
N VAL A 210 22.45 -3.43 9.25
CA VAL A 210 23.24 -2.18 9.35
C VAL A 210 22.57 -1.16 10.27
N GLY A 211 21.29 -1.35 10.61
CA GLY A 211 20.52 -0.44 11.45
C GLY A 211 19.92 0.76 10.70
N ASP A 212 19.88 0.72 9.37
CA ASP A 212 19.24 1.76 8.55
C ASP A 212 17.73 1.47 8.42
N LEU A 213 16.99 1.94 9.42
CA LEU A 213 15.54 1.75 9.53
C LEU A 213 14.75 2.58 8.50
N VAL A 214 15.30 3.73 8.08
CA VAL A 214 14.68 4.58 7.05
C VAL A 214 14.74 3.89 5.69
N LEU A 215 15.90 3.33 5.33
CA LEU A 215 16.05 2.55 4.12
C LEU A 215 15.21 1.27 4.17
N PHE A 216 15.12 0.62 5.34
CA PHE A 216 14.23 -0.53 5.51
C PHE A 216 12.76 -0.18 5.23
N GLY A 217 12.24 0.92 5.78
CA GLY A 217 10.88 1.39 5.48
C GLY A 217 10.65 1.67 3.99
N LYS A 218 11.66 2.19 3.28
CA LYS A 218 11.63 2.35 1.82
C LYS A 218 11.56 1.01 1.09
N HIS A 219 12.35 0.02 1.52
CA HIS A 219 12.30 -1.34 0.95
C HIS A 219 10.93 -2.00 1.16
N LEU A 220 10.26 -1.79 2.31
CA LEU A 220 8.90 -2.29 2.54
C LEU A 220 7.90 -1.74 1.51
N LYS A 221 8.02 -0.47 1.13
CA LYS A 221 7.20 0.11 0.04
C LYS A 221 7.51 -0.49 -1.33
N THR A 222 8.76 -0.90 -1.58
CA THR A 222 9.11 -1.70 -2.76
C THR A 222 8.37 -3.03 -2.75
N TRP A 223 8.32 -3.72 -1.61
CA TRP A 223 7.55 -4.96 -1.47
C TRP A 223 6.05 -4.77 -1.66
N GLU A 224 5.47 -3.67 -1.17
CA GLU A 224 4.07 -3.31 -1.45
C GLU A 224 3.80 -3.17 -2.95
N SER A 225 4.75 -2.57 -3.69
CA SER A 225 4.66 -2.47 -5.15
C SER A 225 4.74 -3.85 -5.83
N VAL A 226 5.60 -4.75 -5.34
CA VAL A 226 5.66 -6.15 -5.82
C VAL A 226 4.34 -6.88 -5.56
N LEU A 227 3.74 -6.70 -4.38
CA LEU A 227 2.45 -7.31 -4.00
C LEU A 227 1.27 -6.82 -4.85
N SER A 228 1.39 -5.64 -5.47
CA SER A 228 0.39 -5.10 -6.39
C SER A 228 0.46 -5.70 -7.81
N CYS A 229 1.49 -6.49 -8.11
CA CYS A 229 1.67 -7.10 -9.42
C CYS A 229 0.70 -8.26 -9.65
N ASP A 230 0.22 -8.40 -10.89
CA ASP A 230 -0.51 -9.59 -11.34
C ASP A 230 0.49 -10.71 -11.67
N LEU A 231 0.80 -11.54 -10.66
CA LEU A 231 1.79 -12.61 -10.78
C LEU A 231 1.11 -13.96 -10.99
N ASN A 232 1.72 -14.80 -11.83
CA ASN A 232 1.26 -16.17 -12.03
C ASN A 232 1.42 -17.04 -10.75
N PRO A 233 0.74 -18.20 -10.66
CA PRO A 233 0.77 -19.03 -9.46
C PRO A 233 2.18 -19.48 -9.02
N THR A 234 3.09 -19.71 -9.96
CA THR A 234 4.48 -20.12 -9.67
C THR A 234 5.22 -18.99 -8.95
N LYS A 235 5.14 -17.77 -9.49
CA LYS A 235 5.72 -16.57 -8.88
C LYS A 235 5.10 -16.26 -7.52
N MET A 236 3.77 -16.42 -7.38
CA MET A 236 3.08 -16.23 -6.10
C MET A 236 3.58 -17.19 -5.01
N LYS A 237 3.88 -18.44 -5.36
CA LYS A 237 4.48 -19.40 -4.42
C LYS A 237 5.87 -18.97 -3.99
N ILE A 238 6.74 -18.62 -4.94
CA ILE A 238 8.09 -18.11 -4.66
C ILE A 238 8.02 -16.87 -3.76
N LEU A 239 7.09 -15.96 -4.05
CA LEU A 239 6.87 -14.75 -3.26
C LEU A 239 6.44 -15.10 -1.83
N SER A 240 5.51 -16.05 -1.65
CA SER A 240 5.09 -16.52 -0.32
C SER A 240 6.27 -17.04 0.52
N ASP A 241 7.13 -17.88 -0.06
CA ASP A 241 8.32 -18.43 0.63
C ASP A 241 9.34 -17.33 1.00
N VAL A 242 9.44 -16.27 0.19
CA VAL A 242 10.31 -15.12 0.50
C VAL A 242 9.69 -14.22 1.56
N LEU A 243 8.38 -13.98 1.50
CA LEU A 243 7.64 -13.18 2.47
C LEU A 243 7.67 -13.80 3.86
N GLU A 244 7.58 -15.13 3.97
CA GLU A 244 7.73 -15.82 5.25
C GLU A 244 9.07 -15.47 5.93
N ARG A 245 10.18 -15.52 5.17
CA ARG A 245 11.51 -15.16 5.67
C ARG A 245 11.62 -13.68 6.04
N LEU A 246 11.00 -12.79 5.25
CA LEU A 246 10.96 -11.37 5.55
C LEU A 246 10.18 -11.08 6.84
N LEU A 247 9.00 -11.70 7.01
CA LEU A 247 8.19 -11.58 8.22
C LEU A 247 8.93 -12.12 9.44
N GLN A 248 9.64 -13.24 9.34
CA GLN A 248 10.52 -13.72 10.43
C GLN A 248 11.55 -12.67 10.84
N LYS A 249 12.16 -11.97 9.87
CA LYS A 249 13.10 -10.89 10.16
C LYS A 249 12.42 -9.69 10.83
N ILE A 250 11.23 -9.30 10.36
CA ILE A 250 10.39 -8.25 10.96
C ILE A 250 10.06 -8.60 12.42
N ILE A 251 9.66 -9.84 12.70
CA ILE A 251 9.40 -10.30 14.07
C ILE A 251 10.65 -10.16 14.95
N SER A 252 11.83 -10.57 14.46
CA SER A 252 13.08 -10.39 15.22
C SER A 252 13.42 -8.92 15.47
N LEU A 253 13.08 -8.04 14.52
CA LEU A 253 13.26 -6.61 14.65
C LEU A 253 12.33 -6.05 15.73
N LEU A 254 11.03 -6.33 15.64
CA LEU A 254 10.02 -5.90 16.64
C LEU A 254 10.33 -6.39 18.07
N GLN A 255 10.97 -7.55 18.21
CA GLN A 255 11.41 -8.06 19.51
C GLN A 255 12.58 -7.26 20.09
N SER A 256 13.54 -6.87 19.26
CA SER A 256 14.82 -6.27 19.69
C SER A 256 14.82 -4.74 19.67
N SER A 257 13.98 -4.11 18.84
CA SER A 257 13.97 -2.66 18.65
C SER A 257 13.24 -1.92 19.78
N THR A 258 13.69 -0.70 20.04
CA THR A 258 12.87 0.32 20.71
C THR A 258 11.73 0.73 19.78
N TYR A 259 10.63 1.23 20.34
CA TYR A 259 9.51 1.70 19.51
C TYR A 259 9.96 2.91 18.68
N ASP A 260 9.73 2.83 17.39
CA ASP A 260 9.91 3.91 16.43
C ASP A 260 8.62 4.02 15.60
N ARG A 261 7.96 5.17 15.66
CA ARG A 261 6.63 5.35 15.07
C ARG A 261 6.64 5.14 13.55
N GLU A 262 7.62 5.70 12.85
CA GLU A 262 7.68 5.65 11.38
C GLU A 262 7.97 4.24 10.88
N LEU A 263 8.87 3.52 11.55
CA LEU A 263 9.17 2.13 11.27
C LEU A 263 7.93 1.25 11.50
N TYR A 264 7.25 1.42 12.64
CA TYR A 264 6.10 0.60 13.00
C TYR A 264 4.92 0.83 12.05
N GLU A 265 4.70 2.09 11.64
CA GLU A 265 3.71 2.43 10.62
C GLU A 265 4.06 1.79 9.27
N SER A 266 5.34 1.79 8.87
CA SER A 266 5.80 1.14 7.64
C SER A 266 5.61 -0.38 7.68
N ILE A 267 5.93 -1.02 8.81
CA ILE A 267 5.71 -2.46 9.02
C ILE A 267 4.21 -2.78 8.96
N PHE A 268 3.39 -2.03 9.68
CA PHE A 268 1.94 -2.22 9.69
C PHE A 268 1.33 -2.08 8.29
N GLN A 269 1.71 -1.03 7.54
CA GLN A 269 1.19 -0.81 6.19
C GLN A 269 1.58 -1.95 5.23
N PHE A 270 2.79 -2.49 5.40
CA PHE A 270 3.24 -3.66 4.67
C PHE A 270 2.44 -4.93 5.03
N GLU A 271 2.28 -5.25 6.32
CA GLU A 271 1.50 -6.39 6.80
C GLU A 271 0.04 -6.31 6.34
N LYS A 272 -0.56 -5.12 6.42
CA LYS A 272 -1.91 -4.85 5.91
C LYS A 272 -1.99 -5.13 4.41
N THR A 273 -0.99 -4.71 3.63
CA THR A 273 -0.94 -4.97 2.18
C THR A 273 -0.89 -6.48 1.89
N ILE A 274 -0.06 -7.25 2.61
CA ILE A 274 -0.01 -8.72 2.51
C ILE A 274 -1.40 -9.33 2.73
N VAL A 275 -2.09 -8.91 3.79
CA VAL A 275 -3.42 -9.45 4.15
C VAL A 275 -4.45 -9.13 3.07
N GLN A 276 -4.42 -7.92 2.50
CA GLN A 276 -5.36 -7.43 1.49
C GLN A 276 -5.15 -8.06 0.10
N THR A 277 -3.94 -8.55 -0.22
CA THR A 277 -3.65 -9.17 -1.52
C THR A 277 -4.29 -10.56 -1.65
N VAL A 278 -5.56 -10.62 -2.05
CA VAL A 278 -6.39 -11.84 -2.08
C VAL A 278 -5.74 -13.02 -2.82
N HIS A 279 -5.02 -12.77 -3.92
CA HIS A 279 -4.38 -13.81 -4.73
C HIS A 279 -3.12 -14.42 -4.11
N LEU A 280 -2.58 -13.80 -3.05
CA LEU A 280 -1.44 -14.34 -2.33
C LEU A 280 -1.89 -15.49 -1.43
N PHE A 281 -1.22 -16.63 -1.56
CA PHE A 281 -1.37 -17.75 -0.63
C PHE A 281 -0.66 -17.41 0.69
N LEU A 282 -1.43 -17.24 1.76
CA LEU A 282 -0.89 -17.06 3.11
C LEU A 282 -0.70 -18.44 3.74
N SER A 283 0.56 -18.86 3.84
CA SER A 283 0.92 -20.12 4.47
C SER A 283 0.55 -20.10 5.96
N PRO A 284 0.37 -21.27 6.60
CA PRO A 284 0.15 -21.35 8.03
C PRO A 284 1.19 -20.54 8.85
N PRO A 285 2.52 -20.63 8.57
CA PRO A 285 3.50 -19.80 9.27
C PRO A 285 3.33 -18.29 9.07
N ILE A 286 3.00 -17.82 7.85
CA ILE A 286 2.75 -16.40 7.59
C ILE A 286 1.62 -15.87 8.46
N MET A 287 0.52 -16.62 8.58
CA MET A 287 -0.61 -16.23 9.44
C MET A 287 -0.20 -16.13 10.91
N ASP A 288 0.63 -17.07 11.40
CA ASP A 288 1.12 -17.04 12.77
C ASP A 288 2.05 -15.85 13.03
N LEU A 289 2.91 -15.50 12.05
CA LEU A 289 3.77 -14.33 12.15
C LEU A 289 2.97 -13.02 12.19
N LEU A 290 1.93 -12.89 11.35
CA LEU A 290 1.04 -11.71 11.35
C LEU A 290 0.23 -11.58 12.65
N ILE A 291 -0.14 -12.70 13.28
CA ILE A 291 -0.82 -12.68 14.59
C ILE A 291 0.19 -12.36 15.70
N LEU A 292 1.42 -12.88 15.61
CA LEU A 292 2.49 -12.62 16.57
C LEU A 292 2.96 -11.16 16.53
N SER A 293 2.96 -10.52 15.36
CA SER A 293 3.32 -9.10 15.23
C SER A 293 2.46 -8.24 16.15
N ILE A 294 1.15 -8.51 16.21
CA ILE A 294 0.20 -7.82 17.12
C ILE A 294 0.62 -7.97 18.59
N THR A 295 0.97 -9.18 19.03
CA THR A 295 1.45 -9.39 20.41
C THR A 295 2.69 -8.54 20.69
N LEU A 296 3.66 -8.53 19.78
CA LEU A 296 4.90 -7.76 19.95
C LEU A 296 4.67 -6.24 19.93
N LEU A 297 3.75 -5.76 19.09
CA LEU A 297 3.32 -4.37 19.08
C LEU A 297 2.73 -3.98 20.43
N MET A 298 1.80 -4.79 20.96
CA MET A 298 1.13 -4.54 22.24
C MET A 298 2.08 -4.59 23.45
N LEU A 299 3.19 -5.35 23.38
CA LEU A 299 4.22 -5.29 24.44
C LEU A 299 4.90 -3.91 24.55
N LYS A 300 4.76 -3.05 23.54
CA LYS A 300 5.32 -1.69 23.51
C LYS A 300 4.24 -0.61 23.71
N GLU A 301 3.03 -0.98 24.13
CA GLU A 301 1.89 -0.06 24.26
C GLU A 301 2.17 1.15 25.15
N ASP A 302 3.10 1.05 26.09
CA ASP A 302 3.47 2.13 27.01
C ASP A 302 4.10 3.34 26.32
N GLN A 303 4.60 3.18 25.09
CA GLN A 303 5.25 4.27 24.35
C GLN A 303 4.26 5.06 23.48
N ASP A 304 3.31 4.38 22.82
CA ASP A 304 2.30 5.02 21.97
C ASP A 304 1.07 4.11 21.81
N PHE A 305 0.32 3.99 22.91
CA PHE A 305 -0.85 3.11 22.97
C PHE A 305 -1.85 3.36 21.86
N LYS A 306 -2.18 4.63 21.58
CA LYS A 306 -3.22 4.97 20.60
C LYS A 306 -2.88 4.40 19.23
N ASN A 307 -1.66 4.61 18.74
CA ASN A 307 -1.29 4.12 17.42
C ASN A 307 -1.09 2.61 17.41
N ILE A 308 -0.45 2.05 18.43
CA ILE A 308 -0.24 0.60 18.56
C ILE A 308 -1.58 -0.15 18.60
N PHE A 309 -2.56 0.35 19.37
CA PHE A 309 -3.89 -0.22 19.46
C PHE A 309 -4.62 -0.11 18.12
N ASN A 310 -4.60 1.06 17.48
CA ASN A 310 -5.23 1.27 16.18
C ASN A 310 -4.65 0.37 15.08
N PHE A 311 -3.32 0.22 15.03
CA PHE A 311 -2.64 -0.69 14.09
C PHE A 311 -3.06 -2.14 14.34
N SER A 312 -3.03 -2.57 15.60
CA SER A 312 -3.42 -3.93 16.01
C SER A 312 -4.88 -4.23 15.67
N MET A 313 -5.80 -3.32 15.99
CA MET A 313 -7.22 -3.45 15.67
C MET A 313 -7.47 -3.50 14.16
N THR A 314 -6.84 -2.60 13.40
CA THR A 314 -7.01 -2.56 11.94
C THR A 314 -6.46 -3.83 11.30
N LEU A 315 -5.35 -4.38 11.80
CA LEU A 315 -4.80 -5.63 11.29
C LEU A 315 -5.72 -6.82 11.57
N LEU A 316 -6.28 -6.93 12.79
CA LEU A 316 -7.29 -7.95 13.12
C LEU A 316 -8.54 -7.83 12.23
N GLU A 317 -9.05 -6.62 12.04
CA GLU A 317 -10.17 -6.37 11.13
C GLU A 317 -9.85 -6.77 9.69
N CYS A 318 -8.66 -6.45 9.19
CA CYS A 318 -8.22 -6.85 7.85
C CYS A 318 -8.11 -8.38 7.74
N LEU A 319 -7.53 -9.04 8.73
CA LEU A 319 -7.41 -10.50 8.77
C LEU A 319 -8.80 -11.16 8.73
N LEU A 320 -9.73 -10.68 9.55
CA LEU A 320 -11.10 -11.20 9.58
C LEU A 320 -11.86 -10.90 8.27
N ARG A 321 -11.69 -9.71 7.70
CA ARG A 321 -12.40 -9.29 6.47
C ARG A 321 -11.90 -10.00 5.22
N TYR A 322 -10.58 -10.06 5.02
CA TYR A 322 -9.98 -10.56 3.78
C TYR A 322 -9.59 -12.04 3.86
N ARG A 323 -9.36 -12.58 5.06
CA ARG A 323 -8.84 -13.93 5.28
C ARG A 323 -9.70 -14.76 6.24
N LYS A 324 -11.02 -14.48 6.28
CA LYS A 324 -11.99 -15.14 7.17
C LYS A 324 -11.80 -16.66 7.31
N PRO A 325 -11.71 -17.47 6.24
CA PRO A 325 -11.59 -18.93 6.40
C PRO A 325 -10.33 -19.34 7.18
N LEU A 326 -9.19 -18.71 6.88
CA LEU A 326 -7.92 -18.98 7.58
C LEU A 326 -7.98 -18.56 9.05
N ILE A 327 -8.71 -17.50 9.36
CA ILE A 327 -8.91 -17.05 10.74
C ILE A 327 -9.86 -17.97 11.51
N MET A 328 -10.89 -18.55 10.88
CA MET A 328 -11.76 -19.51 11.57
C MET A 328 -10.99 -20.79 11.96
N ASP A 329 -10.08 -21.26 11.10
CA ASP A 329 -9.18 -22.39 11.42
C ASP A 329 -8.17 -22.04 12.53
N ARG A 330 -7.91 -20.74 12.75
CA ARG A 330 -6.97 -20.19 13.74
C ARG A 330 -7.66 -19.29 14.75
N LEU A 331 -8.90 -19.62 15.08
CA LEU A 331 -9.71 -18.77 15.94
C LEU A 331 -9.13 -18.61 17.36
N PRO A 332 -8.56 -19.65 18.01
CA PRO A 332 -7.95 -19.49 19.33
C PRO A 332 -6.80 -18.45 19.39
N PRO A 333 -5.74 -18.51 18.55
CA PRO A 333 -4.67 -17.50 18.59
C PRO A 333 -5.15 -16.11 18.15
N TYR A 334 -6.14 -16.03 17.25
CA TYR A 334 -6.77 -14.75 16.90
C TYR A 334 -7.50 -14.12 18.11
N LEU A 335 -8.32 -14.90 18.82
CA LEU A 335 -9.03 -14.42 20.01
C LEU A 335 -8.08 -14.12 21.17
N GLN A 336 -6.90 -14.73 21.21
CA GLN A 336 -5.87 -14.34 22.16
C GLN A 336 -5.41 -12.88 21.94
N GLN A 337 -5.29 -12.43 20.69
CA GLN A 337 -4.96 -11.02 20.41
C GLN A 337 -6.10 -10.09 20.82
N TYR A 338 -7.35 -10.49 20.58
CA TYR A 338 -8.52 -9.76 21.06
C TYR A 338 -8.48 -9.57 22.58
N ARG A 339 -8.13 -10.62 23.34
CA ARG A 339 -7.99 -10.55 24.81
C ARG A 339 -6.88 -9.62 25.27
N ILE A 340 -5.74 -9.62 24.58
CA ILE A 340 -4.61 -8.72 24.88
C ILE A 340 -5.08 -7.26 24.74
N LEU A 341 -5.76 -6.94 23.64
CA LEU A 341 -6.31 -5.61 23.38
C LEU A 341 -7.36 -5.22 24.42
N LEU A 342 -8.30 -6.12 24.74
CA LEU A 342 -9.31 -5.90 25.78
C LEU A 342 -8.68 -5.56 27.14
N ARG A 343 -7.72 -6.37 27.60
CA ARG A 343 -7.04 -6.15 28.89
C ARG A 343 -6.27 -4.84 28.92
N SER A 344 -5.55 -4.54 27.84
CA SER A 344 -4.80 -3.29 27.68
C SER A 344 -5.72 -2.06 27.75
N LEU A 345 -6.82 -2.09 26.98
CA LEU A 345 -7.84 -1.05 26.97
C LEU A 345 -8.46 -0.85 28.37
N CYS A 346 -8.86 -1.93 29.04
CA CYS A 346 -9.46 -1.86 30.37
C CYS A 346 -8.48 -1.28 31.39
N ARG A 347 -7.24 -1.77 31.42
CA ARG A 347 -6.17 -1.26 32.31
C ARG A 347 -5.97 0.25 32.16
N ARG A 348 -5.94 0.74 30.91
CA ARG A 348 -5.76 2.16 30.59
C ARG A 348 -7.01 3.01 30.78
N SER A 349 -8.17 2.38 30.90
CA SER A 349 -9.46 3.07 31.08
C SER A 349 -9.93 3.04 32.53
N ASN A 350 -9.04 2.76 33.48
CA ASN A 350 -9.34 2.77 34.90
C ASN A 350 -9.66 4.20 35.38
N SER A 351 -10.84 4.40 35.96
CA SER A 351 -11.28 5.67 36.54
C SER A 351 -10.39 6.14 37.69
N ASP A 352 -9.69 5.23 38.35
CA ASP A 352 -8.78 5.55 39.45
C ASP A 352 -7.51 6.29 38.96
N LEU A 353 -7.24 6.28 37.65
CA LEU A 353 -6.07 6.93 37.05
C LEU A 353 -6.25 8.45 36.86
N ASN A 354 -7.44 9.01 37.12
CA ASN A 354 -7.73 10.45 36.98
C ASN A 354 -7.25 11.03 35.64
N LEU A 355 -7.64 10.37 34.54
CA LEU A 355 -7.26 10.76 33.18
C LEU A 355 -7.92 12.07 32.74
N GLU A 356 -7.28 12.76 31.80
CA GLU A 356 -7.85 13.93 31.13
C GLU A 356 -8.99 13.53 30.19
N ASP A 357 -9.94 14.45 29.95
CA ASP A 357 -11.10 14.20 29.08
C ASP A 357 -10.71 13.75 27.65
N THR A 358 -9.58 14.24 27.13
CA THR A 358 -9.03 13.85 25.83
C THR A 358 -8.62 12.38 25.80
N ASP A 359 -7.98 11.89 26.86
CA ASP A 359 -7.55 10.50 26.97
C ASP A 359 -8.74 9.57 27.18
N ILE A 360 -9.74 10.01 27.96
CA ILE A 360 -11.00 9.28 28.13
C ILE A 360 -11.71 9.15 26.78
N SER A 361 -11.76 10.23 25.99
CA SER A 361 -12.34 10.20 24.63
C SER A 361 -11.58 9.23 23.72
N HIS A 362 -10.25 9.25 23.74
CA HIS A 362 -9.45 8.34 22.93
C HIS A 362 -9.60 6.88 23.32
N ASN A 363 -9.67 6.58 24.63
CA ASN A 363 -9.96 5.24 25.11
C ASN A 363 -11.38 4.81 24.70
N SER A 364 -12.35 5.72 24.71
CA SER A 364 -13.70 5.47 24.19
C SER A 364 -13.69 5.10 22.70
N ASP A 365 -12.90 5.81 21.89
CA ASP A 365 -12.74 5.50 20.46
C ASP A 365 -12.15 4.09 20.26
N CYS A 366 -11.15 3.72 21.06
CA CYS A 366 -10.55 2.38 21.05
C CYS A 366 -11.57 1.31 21.46
N ALA A 367 -12.39 1.58 22.48
CA ALA A 367 -13.47 0.69 22.90
C ALA A 367 -14.53 0.50 21.81
N HIS A 368 -14.86 1.57 21.09
CA HIS A 368 -15.78 1.50 19.96
C HIS A 368 -15.23 0.68 18.78
N GLN A 369 -13.91 0.72 18.53
CA GLN A 369 -13.28 -0.19 17.55
C GLN A 369 -13.40 -1.66 18.00
N LEU A 370 -13.18 -1.94 19.28
CA LEU A 370 -13.33 -3.30 19.84
C LEU A 370 -14.78 -3.80 19.70
N GLU A 371 -15.76 -2.92 19.92
CA GLU A 371 -17.18 -3.20 19.66
C GLU A 371 -17.44 -3.55 18.18
N LYS A 372 -16.90 -2.78 17.24
CA LYS A 372 -17.00 -3.08 15.81
C LYS A 372 -16.41 -4.45 15.46
N LEU A 373 -15.22 -4.75 15.99
CA LEU A 373 -14.59 -6.06 15.79
C LEU A 373 -15.43 -7.20 16.36
N THR A 374 -16.03 -7.00 17.54
CA THR A 374 -16.94 -7.95 18.17
C THR A 374 -18.17 -8.23 17.29
N ASN A 375 -18.78 -7.18 16.76
CA ASN A 375 -19.90 -7.31 15.82
C ASN A 375 -19.49 -8.06 14.55
N ASN A 376 -18.27 -7.82 14.03
CA ASN A 376 -17.75 -8.55 12.88
C ASN A 376 -17.56 -10.05 13.18
N LEU A 377 -17.10 -10.39 14.40
CA LEU A 377 -16.96 -11.79 14.84
C LEU A 377 -18.32 -12.50 14.92
N ILE A 378 -19.37 -11.81 15.34
CA ILE A 378 -20.71 -12.38 15.49
C ILE A 378 -21.31 -12.84 14.17
N PHE A 379 -20.97 -12.22 13.04
CA PHE A 379 -21.31 -12.72 11.71
C PHE A 379 -20.67 -14.09 11.37
N CYS A 380 -19.77 -14.58 12.22
CA CYS A 380 -19.18 -15.92 12.15
C CYS A 380 -19.85 -16.87 13.16
N GLN A 381 -21.18 -16.81 13.27
CA GLN A 381 -21.98 -17.48 14.32
C GLN A 381 -21.68 -18.97 14.52
N LYS A 382 -21.39 -19.72 13.44
CA LYS A 382 -21.08 -21.16 13.53
C LYS A 382 -19.85 -21.43 14.40
N ASP A 383 -18.80 -20.66 14.19
CA ASP A 383 -17.52 -20.80 14.87
C ASP A 383 -17.54 -20.09 16.23
N MET A 384 -18.22 -18.94 16.30
CA MET A 384 -18.29 -18.12 17.51
C MET A 384 -19.32 -18.58 18.54
N GLY A 385 -20.38 -19.30 18.18
CA GLY A 385 -21.48 -19.62 19.10
C GLY A 385 -21.05 -20.35 20.37
N ARG A 386 -20.07 -21.26 20.26
CA ARG A 386 -19.50 -21.99 21.42
C ARG A 386 -18.46 -21.19 22.19
N ILE A 387 -17.89 -20.15 21.58
CA ILE A 387 -16.77 -19.39 22.13
C ILE A 387 -17.21 -18.05 22.73
N ALA A 388 -18.33 -17.49 22.24
CA ALA A 388 -18.86 -16.20 22.63
C ALA A 388 -19.03 -16.07 24.15
N MET A 389 -19.49 -17.12 24.81
CA MET A 389 -19.60 -17.18 26.27
C MET A 389 -18.28 -16.94 26.99
N TYR A 390 -17.15 -17.47 26.49
CA TYR A 390 -15.85 -17.24 27.10
C TYR A 390 -15.41 -15.78 26.95
N LEU A 391 -15.71 -15.14 25.81
CA LEU A 391 -15.45 -13.70 25.65
C LEU A 391 -16.33 -12.85 26.57
N VAL A 392 -17.59 -13.24 26.81
CA VAL A 392 -18.43 -12.58 27.82
C VAL A 392 -17.78 -12.70 29.19
N ALA A 393 -17.30 -13.89 29.57
CA ALA A 393 -16.58 -14.09 30.83
C ALA A 393 -15.31 -13.24 30.91
N ASP A 394 -14.52 -13.17 29.83
CA ASP A 394 -13.30 -12.35 29.75
C ASP A 394 -13.59 -10.86 29.99
N ILE A 395 -14.69 -10.32 29.44
CA ILE A 395 -15.08 -8.91 29.65
C ILE A 395 -15.55 -8.69 31.10
N LEU A 396 -16.35 -9.61 31.65
CA LEU A 396 -16.82 -9.51 33.04
C LEU A 396 -15.67 -9.60 34.04
N GLU A 397 -14.67 -10.43 33.78
CA GLU A 397 -13.45 -10.49 34.58
C GLU A 397 -12.76 -9.11 34.64
N GLN A 398 -12.74 -8.35 33.54
CA GLN A 398 -12.18 -7.00 33.54
C GLN A 398 -13.01 -6.02 34.39
N TYR A 399 -14.33 -6.19 34.48
CA TYR A 399 -15.18 -5.35 35.33
C TYR A 399 -14.93 -5.59 36.83
N GLU A 400 -14.38 -6.74 37.21
CA GLU A 400 -13.97 -7.00 38.60
C GLU A 400 -12.61 -6.40 38.93
N GLN A 401 -11.72 -6.35 37.93
CA GLN A 401 -10.34 -5.88 38.11
C GLN A 401 -10.24 -4.36 38.09
N VAL A 402 -11.09 -3.68 37.32
CA VAL A 402 -10.96 -2.26 37.04
C VAL A 402 -12.32 -1.55 37.05
N THR A 403 -12.38 -0.39 37.71
CA THR A 403 -13.50 0.54 37.58
C THR A 403 -13.34 1.34 36.29
N LEU A 404 -14.22 1.15 35.30
CA LEU A 404 -14.08 1.80 34.00
C LEU A 404 -14.85 3.11 33.91
N TYR A 405 -14.31 4.07 33.13
CA TYR A 405 -15.07 5.26 32.73
C TYR A 405 -16.37 4.89 32.00
N PRO A 406 -17.49 5.60 32.26
CA PRO A 406 -18.78 5.29 31.64
C PRO A 406 -18.74 5.24 30.10
N ASN A 407 -17.98 6.14 29.48
CA ASN A 407 -17.83 6.25 28.02
C ASN A 407 -17.16 5.00 27.41
N VAL A 408 -16.26 4.36 28.14
CA VAL A 408 -15.65 3.08 27.70
C VAL A 408 -16.57 1.91 28.02
N LYS A 409 -17.18 1.93 29.20
CA LYS A 409 -18.05 0.85 29.69
C LYS A 409 -19.27 0.62 28.80
N ILE A 410 -19.84 1.67 28.19
CA ILE A 410 -20.98 1.52 27.27
C ILE A 410 -20.62 0.64 26.05
N HIS A 411 -19.43 0.80 25.47
CA HIS A 411 -18.99 0.02 24.32
C HIS A 411 -18.74 -1.45 24.70
N LEU A 412 -18.15 -1.72 25.87
CA LEU A 412 -17.97 -3.08 26.37
C LEU A 412 -19.29 -3.76 26.74
N ASN A 413 -20.26 -3.00 27.26
CA ASN A 413 -21.63 -3.48 27.46
C ASN A 413 -22.26 -3.90 26.13
N ASN A 414 -22.10 -3.11 25.08
CA ASN A 414 -22.59 -3.46 23.74
C ASN A 414 -21.91 -4.74 23.23
N CYS A 415 -20.61 -4.92 23.46
CA CYS A 415 -19.91 -6.18 23.13
C CYS A 415 -20.58 -7.38 23.82
N ILE A 416 -20.86 -7.28 25.13
CA ILE A 416 -21.56 -8.34 25.89
C ILE A 416 -22.94 -8.62 25.28
N TYR A 417 -23.75 -7.60 25.01
CA TYR A 417 -25.09 -7.79 24.44
C TYR A 417 -25.04 -8.47 23.06
N SER A 418 -24.10 -8.04 22.21
CA SER A 418 -23.89 -8.65 20.90
C SER A 418 -23.45 -10.12 21.04
N LEU A 419 -22.54 -10.45 21.96
CA LEU A 419 -22.09 -11.83 22.20
C LEU A 419 -23.18 -12.72 22.79
N ILE A 420 -24.00 -12.21 23.72
CA ILE A 420 -25.15 -12.93 24.29
C ILE A 420 -26.13 -13.31 23.17
N SER A 421 -26.28 -12.47 22.14
CA SER A 421 -27.23 -12.72 21.05
C SER A 421 -26.98 -14.00 20.26
N ILE A 422 -25.74 -14.52 20.28
CA ILE A 422 -25.36 -15.78 19.63
C ILE A 422 -25.13 -16.93 20.61
N CYS A 423 -25.27 -16.69 21.92
CA CYS A 423 -25.20 -17.73 22.94
C CYS A 423 -26.53 -18.51 22.99
N ASP A 424 -26.44 -19.83 23.09
CA ASP A 424 -27.61 -20.67 23.35
C ASP A 424 -27.96 -20.71 24.85
N GLN A 425 -29.06 -21.39 25.19
CA GLN A 425 -29.49 -21.50 26.59
C GLN A 425 -28.47 -22.25 27.47
N HIS A 426 -27.73 -23.20 26.89
CA HIS A 426 -26.72 -23.96 27.61
C HIS A 426 -25.51 -23.08 27.96
N ALA A 427 -25.06 -22.25 27.03
CA ALA A 427 -23.99 -21.27 27.23
C ALA A 427 -24.34 -20.27 28.34
N VAL A 428 -25.57 -19.74 28.34
CA VAL A 428 -26.05 -18.84 29.41
C VAL A 428 -26.11 -19.56 30.76
N ALA A 429 -26.66 -20.78 30.81
CA ALA A 429 -26.74 -21.57 32.04
C ALA A 429 -25.35 -21.98 32.56
N TYR A 430 -24.38 -22.17 31.67
CA TYR A 430 -22.99 -22.41 32.04
C TYR A 430 -22.37 -21.16 32.66
N LEU A 431 -22.53 -19.98 32.04
CA LEU A 431 -22.00 -18.72 32.58
C LEU A 431 -22.50 -18.45 33.99
N MET A 432 -23.80 -18.62 34.24
CA MET A 432 -24.39 -18.46 35.57
C MET A 432 -23.80 -19.37 36.66
N ARG A 433 -23.08 -20.44 36.28
CA ARG A 433 -22.52 -21.43 37.19
C ARG A 433 -21.01 -21.28 37.40
N VAL A 434 -20.30 -20.84 36.36
CA VAL A 434 -18.83 -20.85 36.32
C VAL A 434 -18.22 -19.48 36.62
N LEU A 435 -18.98 -18.41 36.40
CA LEU A 435 -18.56 -17.06 36.79
C LEU A 435 -18.42 -16.96 38.33
N SER A 436 -17.58 -16.02 38.78
CA SER A 436 -17.51 -15.66 40.20
C SER A 436 -18.86 -15.12 40.69
N SER A 437 -19.06 -15.00 42.01
CA SER A 437 -20.27 -14.39 42.55
C SER A 437 -20.49 -12.97 42.06
N ALA A 438 -19.42 -12.16 41.95
CA ALA A 438 -19.51 -10.78 41.48
C ALA A 438 -19.89 -10.71 39.98
N SER A 439 -19.16 -11.41 39.12
CA SER A 439 -19.46 -11.51 37.68
C SER A 439 -20.85 -12.09 37.42
N THR A 440 -21.31 -13.04 38.24
CA THR A 440 -22.65 -13.64 38.10
C THR A 440 -23.75 -12.60 38.33
N GLU A 441 -23.64 -11.75 39.35
CA GLU A 441 -24.63 -10.69 39.60
C GLU A 441 -24.61 -9.63 38.49
N ILE A 442 -23.43 -9.23 38.03
CA ILE A 442 -23.30 -8.32 36.88
C ILE A 442 -23.94 -8.94 35.64
N PHE A 443 -23.65 -10.21 35.37
CA PHE A 443 -24.19 -10.93 34.21
C PHE A 443 -25.71 -11.07 34.27
N LYS A 444 -26.30 -11.34 35.44
CA LYS A 444 -27.76 -11.36 35.62
C LYS A 444 -28.40 -10.04 35.20
N ILE A 445 -27.85 -8.92 35.66
CA ILE A 445 -28.35 -7.58 35.30
C ILE A 445 -28.23 -7.36 33.78
N MET A 446 -27.08 -7.68 33.21
CA MET A 446 -26.84 -7.54 31.77
C MET A 446 -27.76 -8.45 30.94
N TYR A 447 -28.01 -9.67 31.37
CA TYR A 447 -28.86 -10.62 30.66
C TYR A 447 -30.35 -10.22 30.69
N GLU A 448 -30.84 -9.69 31.81
CA GLU A 448 -32.20 -9.15 31.89
C GLU A 448 -32.36 -7.88 31.04
N ASN A 449 -31.35 -7.00 31.04
CA ASN A 449 -31.32 -5.84 30.13
C ASN A 449 -31.32 -6.27 28.66
N TYR A 450 -30.53 -7.29 28.32
CA TYR A 450 -30.51 -7.87 26.98
C TYR A 450 -31.91 -8.39 26.58
N LYS A 451 -32.58 -9.18 27.43
CA LYS A 451 -33.94 -9.68 27.16
C LYS A 451 -34.94 -8.55 26.95
N LYS A 452 -34.85 -7.48 27.73
CA LYS A 452 -35.80 -6.37 27.70
C LYS A 452 -35.63 -5.45 26.50
N TYR A 453 -34.39 -5.16 26.10
CA TYR A 453 -34.10 -4.09 25.14
C TYR A 453 -33.49 -4.57 23.82
N TYR A 454 -32.85 -5.74 23.78
CA TYR A 454 -32.05 -6.19 22.63
C TYR A 454 -32.56 -7.48 22.00
N ARG A 455 -33.22 -8.35 22.78
CA ARG A 455 -33.88 -9.53 22.24
C ARG A 455 -35.15 -9.08 21.51
N PHE A 456 -35.13 -9.16 20.18
CA PHE A 456 -36.30 -8.86 19.36
C PHE A 456 -37.40 -9.89 19.64
N THR A 457 -38.28 -9.61 20.60
CA THR A 457 -39.54 -10.35 20.79
C THR A 457 -40.56 -9.72 19.87
N GLY A 458 -40.40 -9.92 18.56
CA GLY A 458 -41.46 -9.64 17.62
C GLY A 458 -42.66 -10.50 18.01
N LYS A 459 -43.67 -9.91 18.64
CA LYS A 459 -45.03 -10.45 18.57
C LYS A 459 -45.44 -10.28 17.11
N VAL A 460 -45.33 -11.35 16.32
CA VAL A 460 -46.14 -11.51 15.12
C VAL A 460 -47.50 -12.01 15.56
#